data_AF-A0A844MTV0-F1
#
_entry.id   AF-A0A844MTV0-F1
#
_cell.length_a   1.000
_cell.length_b   1.000
_cell.length_c   1.000
_cell.angle_alpha   90.00
_cell.angle_beta   90.00
_cell.angle_gamma   90.00
#
_symmetry.space_group_name_H-M   'P 1'
#
loop_
_entity.id
_entity.type
_entity.pdbx_description
1 polymer ?
#
loop_
_entity_poly.entity_id
_entity_poly.type
_entity_poly.pdbx_seq_one_letter_code
_entity_poly.pdbx_strand_id
1 'polypeptide(L)'
;MAEQKLPQLKKGTNGDAVRLLQQQLITFGYLNSSSFDSKFGSVTEAAVQQFQRDRNLKDDGLVGSITWLALANWANHFCQQVAP
;
A
#
# COMPACT_ATOMS: atom_id res chain seq x y z
N MET A 1 -4.24 10.18 -22.70
CA MET A 1 -3.88 10.34 -21.28
C MET A 1 -4.46 9.12 -20.58
N ALA A 2 -3.64 8.11 -20.26
CA ALA A 2 -4.14 6.81 -19.83
C ALA A 2 -4.93 6.96 -18.52
N GLU A 3 -6.19 6.55 -18.54
CA GLU A 3 -7.02 6.36 -17.36
C GLU A 3 -6.27 5.43 -16.41
N GLN A 4 -5.66 6.01 -15.37
CA GLN A 4 -4.86 5.32 -14.37
C GLN A 4 -5.76 4.45 -13.49
N LYS A 5 -6.28 3.37 -14.07
CA LYS A 5 -6.86 2.27 -13.33
C LYS A 5 -5.69 1.52 -12.72
N LEU A 6 -5.29 1.94 -11.52
CA LEU A 6 -4.20 1.29 -10.78
C LEU A 6 -4.48 -0.23 -10.76
N PRO A 7 -3.54 -1.06 -11.23
CA PRO A 7 -3.77 -2.49 -11.37
C PRO A 7 -4.02 -3.10 -10.00
N GLN A 8 -4.86 -4.14 -9.97
CA GLN A 8 -5.06 -4.90 -8.75
C GLN A 8 -3.75 -5.62 -8.39
N LEU A 9 -3.19 -5.30 -7.23
CA LEU A 9 -2.00 -5.98 -6.73
C LEU A 9 -2.41 -7.10 -5.78
N LYS A 10 -1.74 -8.24 -5.92
CA LYS A 10 -1.92 -9.42 -5.07
C LYS A 10 -0.60 -10.16 -4.95
N LYS A 11 -0.54 -11.16 -4.08
CA LYS A 11 0.63 -12.03 -3.96
C LYS A 11 1.04 -12.62 -5.31
N GLY A 12 2.33 -12.47 -5.63
CA GLY A 12 2.91 -12.83 -6.92
C GLY A 12 2.96 -11.71 -7.95
N THR A 13 2.24 -10.59 -7.75
CA THR A 13 2.38 -9.40 -8.59
C THR A 13 3.73 -8.72 -8.34
N ASN A 14 4.29 -8.11 -9.39
CA ASN A 14 5.56 -7.40 -9.34
C ASN A 14 5.54 -6.22 -10.32
N GLY A 15 6.43 -5.25 -10.12
CA GLY A 15 6.57 -4.05 -10.97
C GLY A 15 6.43 -2.74 -10.21
N ASP A 16 6.41 -1.62 -10.95
CA ASP A 16 6.40 -0.27 -10.38
C ASP A 16 5.23 0.01 -9.44
N ALA A 17 4.06 -0.57 -9.72
CA ALA A 17 2.90 -0.42 -8.85
C ALA A 17 3.15 -1.05 -7.46
N VAL A 18 3.79 -2.22 -7.40
CA VAL A 18 4.16 -2.85 -6.12
C VAL A 18 5.23 -2.03 -5.41
N ARG A 19 6.19 -1.47 -6.16
CA ARG A 19 7.19 -0.57 -5.61
C ARG A 19 6.55 0.63 -4.90
N LEU A 20 5.59 1.29 -5.55
CA LEU A 20 4.85 2.41 -4.96
C LEU A 20 4.08 1.98 -3.70
N LEU A 21 3.40 0.83 -3.75
CA LEU A 21 2.70 0.28 -2.59
C LEU A 21 3.65 0.06 -1.42
N GLN A 22 4.79 -0.60 -1.64
CA GLN A 22 5.77 -0.88 -0.60
C GLN A 22 6.32 0.41 -0.01
N GLN A 23 6.62 1.41 -0.83
CA GLN A 23 7.07 2.72 -0.36
C GLN A 23 6.04 3.36 0.59
N GLN A 24 4.76 3.33 0.23
CA GLN A 24 3.69 3.86 1.10
C GLN A 24 3.59 3.07 2.41
N LEU A 25 3.60 1.74 2.36
CA LEU A 25 3.55 0.90 3.55
C LEU A 25 4.75 1.12 4.48
N ILE A 26 5.94 1.39 3.91
CA ILE A 26 7.14 1.74 4.68
C ILE A 26 6.97 3.11 5.35
N THR A 27 6.51 4.11 4.61
CA THR A 27 6.23 5.45 5.16
C THR A 27 5.24 5.39 6.31
N PHE A 28 4.26 4.49 6.24
CA PHE A 28 3.26 4.30 7.28
C PHE A 28 3.69 3.36 8.42
N GLY A 29 4.88 2.76 8.33
CA GLY A 29 5.42 1.87 9.36
C GLY A 29 4.86 0.45 9.35
N TYR A 30 4.09 0.05 8.33
CA TYR A 30 3.58 -1.33 8.19
C TYR A 30 4.59 -2.28 7.55
N LEU A 31 5.59 -1.76 6.84
CA LEU A 31 6.60 -2.55 6.14
C LEU A 31 8.00 -2.00 6.41
N ASN A 32 8.99 -2.88 6.49
CA ASN A 32 10.39 -2.48 6.62
C ASN A 32 11.00 -2.14 5.26
N SER A 33 11.93 -1.19 5.23
CA SER A 33 12.68 -0.81 4.02
C SER A 33 13.46 -1.99 3.41
N SER A 34 13.83 -2.98 4.21
CA SER A 34 14.45 -4.23 3.74
C SER A 34 13.55 -5.09 2.85
N SER A 35 12.22 -4.88 2.89
CA SER A 35 11.26 -5.61 2.05
C SER A 35 10.91 -4.88 0.74
N PHE A 36 11.60 -3.77 0.44
CA PHE A 36 11.44 -3.01 -0.80
C PHE A 36 12.12 -3.72 -1.99
N ASP A 37 11.44 -4.72 -2.56
CA ASP A 37 11.95 -5.52 -3.70
C ASP A 37 11.10 -5.37 -4.97
N SER A 38 10.09 -4.49 -4.97
CA SER A 38 9.11 -4.34 -6.05
C SER A 38 8.33 -5.64 -6.35
N LYS A 39 8.32 -6.58 -5.39
CA LYS A 39 7.62 -7.87 -5.44
C LYS A 39 6.61 -8.00 -4.32
N PHE A 40 5.40 -8.44 -4.67
CA PHE A 40 4.33 -8.65 -3.72
C PHE A 40 4.45 -10.05 -3.13
N GLY A 41 5.30 -10.17 -2.10
CA GLY A 41 5.46 -11.40 -1.31
C GLY A 41 4.51 -11.46 -0.11
N SER A 42 4.64 -12.52 0.69
CA SER A 42 3.85 -12.71 1.91
C SER A 42 4.02 -11.58 2.93
N VAL A 43 5.21 -10.96 3.00
CA VAL A 43 5.47 -9.84 3.91
C VAL A 43 4.68 -8.59 3.48
N THR A 44 4.69 -8.27 2.20
CA THR A 44 3.89 -7.18 1.62
C THR A 44 2.40 -7.45 1.81
N GLU A 45 1.95 -8.69 1.60
CA GLU A 45 0.57 -9.12 1.84
C GLU A 45 0.13 -8.86 3.28
N ALA A 46 0.90 -9.33 4.26
CA ALA A 46 0.59 -9.13 5.67
C ALA A 46 0.51 -7.63 6.04
N ALA A 47 1.43 -6.81 5.50
CA ALA A 47 1.41 -5.36 5.70
C ALA A 47 0.18 -4.70 5.07
N VAL A 48 -0.23 -5.12 3.87
CA VAL A 48 -1.47 -4.65 3.22
C VAL A 48 -2.68 -5.03 4.04
N GLN A 49 -2.77 -6.28 4.50
CA GLN A 49 -3.90 -6.73 5.31
C GLN A 49 -3.99 -5.94 6.62
N GLN A 50 -2.85 -5.65 7.26
CA GLN A 50 -2.83 -4.83 8.48
C GLN A 50 -3.32 -3.41 8.18
N PHE A 51 -2.82 -2.78 7.13
CA PHE A 51 -3.30 -1.47 6.69
C PHE A 51 -4.81 -1.49 6.41
N GLN A 52 -5.30 -2.53 5.75
CA GLN A 52 -6.73 -2.68 5.46
C GLN A 52 -7.55 -2.80 6.74
N ARG A 53 -7.12 -3.62 7.72
CA ARG A 53 -7.78 -3.75 9.02
C ARG A 53 -7.85 -2.41 9.76
N ASP A 54 -6.73 -1.70 9.83
CA ASP A 54 -6.65 -0.39 10.48
C ASP A 54 -7.57 0.65 9.81
N ARG A 55 -7.87 0.46 8.52
CA ARG A 55 -8.77 1.32 7.75
C ARG A 55 -10.19 0.80 7.61
N ASN A 56 -10.57 -0.24 8.36
CA ASN A 56 -11.87 -0.88 8.25
C ASN A 56 -12.22 -1.25 6.79
N LEU A 57 -11.19 -1.59 6.00
CA LEU A 57 -11.32 -2.14 4.67
C LEU A 57 -11.33 -3.66 4.73
N LYS A 58 -11.78 -4.29 3.64
CA LYS A 58 -11.69 -5.75 3.49
C LYS A 58 -10.22 -6.18 3.49
N ASP A 59 -9.79 -6.94 4.49
CA ASP A 59 -8.42 -7.41 4.72
C ASP A 59 -8.04 -8.63 3.87
N ASP A 60 -8.52 -8.66 2.63
CA ASP A 60 -8.30 -9.74 1.66
C ASP A 60 -6.83 -9.80 1.17
N GLY A 61 -6.01 -8.78 1.49
CA GLY A 61 -4.64 -8.66 0.97
C GLY A 61 -4.59 -8.19 -0.49
N LEU A 62 -5.75 -7.88 -1.08
CA LEU A 62 -5.88 -7.36 -2.44
C LEU A 62 -5.85 -5.84 -2.46
N VAL A 63 -4.93 -5.26 -3.23
CA VAL A 63 -4.84 -3.81 -3.41
C VAL A 63 -5.59 -3.42 -4.68
N GLY A 64 -6.88 -3.14 -4.52
CA GLY A 64 -7.73 -2.57 -5.57
C GLY A 64 -7.84 -1.05 -5.46
N SER A 65 -8.71 -0.45 -6.28
CA SER A 65 -8.93 1.00 -6.33
C SER A 65 -9.28 1.62 -4.96
N ILE A 66 -10.06 0.92 -4.14
CA ILE A 66 -10.40 1.38 -2.77
C ILE A 66 -9.17 1.43 -1.87
N THR A 67 -8.34 0.37 -1.88
CA THR A 67 -7.10 0.33 -1.11
C THR A 67 -6.13 1.42 -1.58
N TRP A 68 -6.02 1.63 -2.89
CA TRP A 68 -5.24 2.71 -3.48
C TRP A 68 -5.71 4.10 -3.05
N LEU A 69 -7.02 4.35 -3.05
CA LEU A 69 -7.59 5.59 -2.55
C LEU A 69 -7.29 5.80 -1.07
N ALA A 70 -7.36 4.75 -0.25
CA ALA A 70 -7.04 4.84 1.17
C ALA A 70 -5.56 5.16 1.42
N LEU A 71 -4.64 4.56 0.64
CA LEU A 71 -3.21 4.87 0.68
C LEU A 71 -2.95 6.33 0.29
N ALA A 72 -3.58 6.81 -0.79
CA ALA A 72 -3.42 8.19 -1.27
C ALA A 72 -3.98 9.22 -0.28
N ASN A 73 -5.17 8.98 0.28
CA ASN A 73 -5.75 9.87 1.29
C ASN A 73 -4.89 9.97 2.54
N TRP A 74 -4.25 8.86 2.94
CA TRP A 74 -3.40 8.86 4.12
C TRP A 74 -2.07 9.58 3.90
N ALA A 75 -1.46 9.43 2.73
CA ALA A 75 -0.28 10.21 2.37
C ALA A 75 -0.55 11.72 2.48
N ASN A 76 -1.76 12.15 2.12
CA ASN A 76 -2.18 13.55 2.24
C ASN A 76 -2.44 13.97 3.71
N HIS A 77 -2.92 13.06 4.55
CA HIS A 77 -3.21 13.32 5.97
C HIS A 77 -1.95 13.36 6.84
N PHE A 78 -0.91 12.60 6.48
CA PHE A 78 0.38 12.60 7.18
C PHE A 78 1.08 13.97 7.13
N CYS A 79 0.70 14.85 6.19
CA CYS A 79 1.16 16.23 6.14
C CYS A 79 0.63 17.12 7.29
N GLN A 80 -0.49 16.76 7.95
CA GLN A 80 -1.12 17.61 8.98
C GLN A 80 -0.87 17.19 10.44
N GLN A 81 -0.24 16.04 10.70
CA GLN A 81 -0.06 15.52 12.08
C GLN A 81 1.40 15.26 12.48
N VAL A 82 2.39 15.68 11.67
CA VAL A 82 3.81 15.68 12.07
C VAL A 82 4.32 17.11 12.24
N ALA A 83 3.76 17.83 13.21
CA ALA A 83 4.36 19.01 13.79
C ALA A 83 4.57 18.71 15.30
N PRO A 84 5.77 18.99 15.86
CA PRO A 84 6.04 18.82 17.29
C PRO A 84 5.15 19.70 18.17
#